data_AF-A0A7V0QYF9-F1
#
_entry.id   AF-A0A7V0QYF9-F1
#
_cell.length_a   1.000
_cell.length_b   1.000
_cell.length_c   1.000
_cell.angle_alpha   90.00
_cell.angle_beta   90.00
_cell.angle_gamma   90.00
#
_symmetry.space_group_name_H-M   'P 1'
#
loop_
_entity.id
_entity.type
_entity.pdbx_description
1 polymer ?
#
loop_
_entity_poly.entity_id
_entity_poly.type
_entity_poly.pdbx_seq_one_letter_code
_entity_poly.pdbx_strand_id
1 'polypeptide(L)'
;TGVWDAVKDRIVFAEHARQVLDYAARGEVDAGLAYSTDAMLGRRDVKVVIKKAPRGSHREIKYPIGVVKGVNNREAADAFIAAVFSKEGRDILRKYGFRIFER
;
A
#
# COMPACT_ATOMS: atom_id res chain seq x y z
N THR A 1 -12.62 22.21 -0.39
CA THR A 1 -12.94 22.02 1.04
C THR A 1 -12.98 20.53 1.32
N GLY A 2 -12.28 20.08 2.35
CA GLY A 2 -12.16 18.65 2.68
C GLY A 2 -13.22 18.19 3.68
N VAL A 3 -13.25 16.89 3.96
CA VAL A 3 -14.15 16.29 4.98
C VAL A 3 -13.48 16.18 6.36
N TRP A 4 -12.25 16.68 6.52
CA TRP A 4 -11.43 16.46 7.72
C TRP A 4 -12.11 16.89 9.01
N ASP A 5 -12.64 18.11 9.08
CA ASP A 5 -13.30 18.61 10.29
C ASP A 5 -14.54 17.82 10.69
N ALA A 6 -15.19 17.14 9.75
CA ALA A 6 -16.35 16.30 10.02
C ALA A 6 -15.99 14.92 10.58
N VAL A 7 -14.75 14.44 10.38
CA VAL A 7 -14.35 13.06 10.72
C VAL A 7 -13.24 12.96 11.76
N LYS A 8 -12.48 14.03 12.02
CA LYS A 8 -11.27 14.00 12.86
C LYS A 8 -11.46 13.38 14.25
N ASP A 9 -12.61 13.59 14.88
CA ASP A 9 -12.92 13.06 16.23
C ASP A 9 -13.49 11.63 16.20
N ARG A 10 -13.62 11.02 15.02
CA ARG A 10 -14.14 9.67 14.79
C ARG A 10 -13.10 8.74 14.16
N ILE A 11 -11.83 9.16 14.13
CA ILE A 11 -10.75 8.37 13.52
C ILE A 11 -10.21 7.36 14.54
N VAL A 12 -10.22 6.09 14.14
CA VAL A 12 -9.46 5.03 14.80
C VAL A 12 -8.15 4.85 14.05
N PHE A 13 -7.02 5.10 14.72
CA PHE A 13 -5.70 4.90 14.12
C PHE A 13 -5.29 3.42 14.19
N ALA A 14 -4.84 2.90 13.04
CA ALA A 14 -4.23 1.59 12.93
C ALA A 14 -2.69 1.72 12.94
N GLU A 15 -2.01 0.69 13.38
CA GLU A 15 -0.54 0.58 13.41
C GLU A 15 0.05 0.55 11.99
N HIS A 16 -0.65 -0.10 11.06
CA HIS A 16 -0.26 -0.18 9.65
C HIS A 16 -1.48 -0.38 8.73
N ALA A 17 -1.32 -0.11 7.43
CA ALA A 17 -2.41 -0.14 6.45
C ALA A 17 -3.23 -1.44 6.43
N ARG A 18 -2.60 -2.60 6.65
CA ARG A 18 -3.30 -3.89 6.69
C ARG A 18 -4.28 -4.03 7.86
N GLN A 19 -3.99 -3.44 9.02
CA GLN A 19 -4.84 -3.57 10.21
C GLN A 19 -6.16 -2.82 10.03
N VAL A 20 -6.21 -1.82 9.15
CA VAL A 20 -7.45 -1.16 8.73
C VAL A 20 -8.46 -2.16 8.15
N LEU A 21 -7.97 -3.16 7.40
CA LEU A 21 -8.83 -4.21 6.85
C LEU A 21 -9.37 -5.11 7.95
N ASP A 22 -8.57 -5.42 8.97
CA ASP A 22 -8.99 -6.26 10.09
C ASP A 22 -10.10 -5.59 10.92
N TYR A 23 -10.00 -4.28 11.14
CA TYR A 23 -11.05 -3.52 11.83
C TYR A 23 -12.35 -3.47 11.02
N ALA A 24 -12.24 -3.23 9.71
CA ALA A 24 -13.40 -3.21 8.82
C ALA A 24 -14.06 -4.60 8.71
N ALA A 25 -13.27 -5.67 8.59
CA ALA A 25 -13.77 -7.04 8.52
C ALA A 25 -14.48 -7.48 9.81
N ARG A 26 -14.00 -7.01 10.97
CA ARG A 26 -14.62 -7.26 12.28
C ARG A 26 -15.81 -6.33 12.59
N GLY A 27 -16.10 -5.36 11.72
CA GLY A 27 -17.16 -4.37 11.95
C GLY A 27 -16.85 -3.38 13.08
N GLU A 28 -15.58 -3.23 13.45
CA GLU A 28 -15.13 -2.27 14.47
C GLU A 28 -15.14 -0.83 13.95
N VAL A 29 -15.14 -0.67 12.62
CA VAL A 29 -15.25 0.63 11.93
C VAL A 29 -16.21 0.53 10.75
N ASP A 30 -16.93 1.62 10.45
CA ASP A 30 -17.86 1.69 9.31
C ASP A 30 -17.13 1.71 7.95
N ALA A 31 -15.94 2.31 7.92
CA ALA A 31 -15.12 2.45 6.72
C ALA A 31 -13.64 2.64 7.07
N GLY A 32 -12.76 2.27 6.14
CA GLY A 32 -11.31 2.41 6.28
C GLY A 32 -10.63 2.93 5.02
N LEU A 33 -9.50 3.60 5.19
CA LEU A 33 -8.61 4.00 4.11
C LEU A 33 -7.43 3.02 4.04
N ALA A 34 -7.31 2.30 2.93
CA ALA A 34 -6.24 1.32 2.71
C ALA A 34 -5.71 1.41 1.27
N TYR A 35 -4.54 0.82 1.01
CA TYR A 35 -4.04 0.70 -0.35
C TYR A 35 -4.86 -0.31 -1.16
N SER A 36 -4.99 -0.07 -2.46
CA SER A 36 -5.70 -0.99 -3.35
C SER A 36 -5.06 -2.39 -3.38
N THR A 37 -3.74 -2.47 -3.17
CA THR A 37 -2.99 -3.73 -3.08
C THR A 37 -3.41 -4.54 -1.86
N ASP A 38 -3.62 -3.90 -0.71
CA ASP A 38 -4.08 -4.58 0.51
C ASP A 38 -5.54 -5.06 0.34
N ALA A 39 -6.40 -4.19 -0.20
CA ALA A 39 -7.78 -4.54 -0.48
C ALA A 39 -7.94 -5.63 -1.55
N MET A 40 -6.95 -5.83 -2.43
CA MET A 40 -6.93 -6.96 -3.39
C MET A 40 -6.66 -8.30 -2.71
N LEU A 41 -5.89 -8.30 -1.63
CA LEU A 41 -5.55 -9.51 -0.86
C LEU A 41 -6.65 -9.85 0.16
N GLY A 42 -7.25 -8.84 0.80
CA GLY A 42 -8.30 -9.00 1.83
C GLY A 42 -9.74 -9.15 1.31
N ARG A 43 -9.96 -9.43 0.02
CA ARG A 43 -11.28 -9.30 -0.65
C ARG A 43 -12.42 -10.13 -0.08
N ARG A 44 -12.16 -11.15 0.74
CA ARG A 44 -13.21 -12.04 1.24
C ARG A 44 -14.08 -11.38 2.31
N ASP A 45 -13.49 -10.49 3.10
CA ASP A 45 -14.13 -10.01 4.33
C ASP A 45 -14.42 -8.50 4.31
N VAL A 46 -14.00 -7.78 3.25
CA VAL A 46 -14.26 -6.35 3.08
C VAL A 46 -14.75 -6.01 1.68
N LYS A 47 -15.57 -4.95 1.59
CA LYS A 47 -16.08 -4.41 0.32
C LYS A 47 -15.38 -3.11 -0.05
N VAL A 48 -14.78 -3.05 -1.24
CA VAL A 48 -14.24 -1.80 -1.79
C VAL A 48 -15.38 -0.93 -2.32
N VAL A 49 -15.70 0.15 -1.61
CA VAL A 49 -16.76 1.11 -2.00
C VAL A 49 -16.24 2.25 -2.89
N ILE A 50 -14.96 2.64 -2.73
CA ILE A 50 -14.29 3.64 -3.56
C ILE A 50 -12.96 3.06 -4.05
N LYS A 51 -12.81 2.91 -5.37
CA LYS A 51 -11.64 2.26 -5.98
C LYS A 51 -10.41 3.17 -6.11
N LYS A 52 -10.61 4.48 -6.25
CA LYS A 52 -9.54 5.46 -6.40
C LYS A 52 -9.85 6.69 -5.54
N ALA A 53 -8.87 7.12 -4.76
CA ALA A 53 -8.97 8.38 -4.06
C ALA A 53 -9.09 9.56 -5.05
N PRO A 54 -9.77 10.66 -4.68
CA PRO A 54 -9.92 11.82 -5.55
C PRO A 54 -8.56 12.38 -6.01
N ARG A 55 -8.49 12.86 -7.26
CA ARG A 55 -7.27 13.47 -7.80
C ARG A 55 -6.85 14.67 -6.93
N GLY A 56 -5.57 14.74 -6.57
CA GLY A 56 -5.03 15.82 -5.74
C GLY A 56 -5.32 15.70 -4.24
N SER A 57 -6.02 14.64 -3.79
CA SER A 57 -6.29 14.41 -2.36
C SER A 57 -5.08 13.88 -1.58
N HIS A 58 -4.07 13.35 -2.28
CA HIS A 58 -2.84 12.86 -1.68
C HIS A 58 -1.67 12.99 -2.67
N ARG A 59 -0.45 12.95 -2.14
CA ARG A 59 0.78 12.82 -2.94
C ARG A 59 0.83 11.43 -3.57
N GLU A 60 1.56 11.31 -4.68
CA GLU A 60 1.78 10.02 -5.32
C GLU A 60 2.41 9.01 -4.34
N ILE A 61 1.89 7.78 -4.33
CA ILE A 61 2.34 6.71 -3.45
C ILE A 61 3.51 6.00 -4.14
N LYS A 62 4.73 6.18 -3.61
CA LYS A 62 5.96 5.59 -4.13
C LYS A 62 6.59 4.66 -3.10
N TYR A 63 7.10 3.52 -3.56
CA TYR A 63 7.80 2.52 -2.75
C TYR A 63 9.27 2.45 -3.17
N PRO A 64 10.16 3.29 -2.63
CA PRO A 64 11.59 3.23 -2.95
C PRO A 64 12.21 1.96 -2.37
N ILE A 65 13.17 1.40 -3.09
CA ILE A 65 14.02 0.29 -2.63
C ILE A 65 15.48 0.77 -2.64
N GLY A 66 16.24 0.40 -1.62
CA GLY A 66 17.63 0.81 -1.47
C GLY A 66 18.41 -0.13 -0.57
N VAL A 67 19.74 -0.08 -0.69
CA VAL A 67 20.67 -0.87 0.13
C VAL A 67 20.97 -0.13 1.42
N VAL A 68 20.86 -0.81 2.56
CA VAL A 68 21.21 -0.25 3.87
C VAL A 68 22.72 -0.06 3.98
N LYS A 69 23.16 1.06 4.56
CA LYS A 69 24.58 1.33 4.81
C LYS A 69 25.17 0.28 5.77
N GLY A 70 26.37 -0.23 5.45
CA GLY A 70 27.03 -1.25 6.27
C GLY A 70 26.52 -2.68 6.04
N VAL A 71 25.85 -2.94 4.91
CA VAL A 71 25.44 -4.31 4.54
C VAL A 71 26.65 -5.24 4.45
N ASN A 72 26.55 -6.41 5.09
CA ASN A 72 27.63 -7.40 5.10
C ASN A 72 27.85 -8.06 3.73
N ASN A 73 26.80 -8.11 2.90
CA ASN A 73 26.85 -8.67 1.56
C ASN A 73 26.21 -7.71 0.56
N ARG A 74 27.05 -6.84 -0.01
CA ARG A 74 26.61 -5.83 -0.98
C ARG A 74 26.17 -6.44 -2.30
N GLU A 75 26.88 -7.45 -2.77
CA GLU A 75 26.59 -8.12 -4.04
C GLU A 75 25.20 -8.75 -4.05
N ALA A 76 24.84 -9.49 -2.99
CA ALA A 76 23.51 -10.08 -2.85
C ALA A 76 22.40 -9.02 -2.77
N ALA A 77 22.66 -7.90 -2.10
CA ALA A 77 21.70 -6.80 -2.00
C ALA A 77 21.44 -6.15 -3.37
N ASP A 78 22.50 -5.88 -4.14
CA ASP A 78 22.37 -5.31 -5.49
C ASP A 78 21.71 -6.33 -6.45
N ALA A 79 22.03 -7.62 -6.33
CA ALA A 79 21.39 -8.69 -7.10
C ALA A 79 19.88 -8.80 -6.80
N PHE A 80 19.47 -8.67 -5.53
CA PHE A 80 18.06 -8.66 -5.16
C PHE A 80 17.32 -7.45 -5.76
N ILE A 81 17.91 -6.26 -5.69
CA ILE A 81 17.33 -5.06 -6.32
C ILE A 81 17.20 -5.27 -7.83
N ALA A 82 18.23 -5.80 -8.49
CA ALA A 82 18.17 -6.14 -9.91
C ALA A 82 17.04 -7.14 -10.24
N ALA A 83 16.84 -8.15 -9.39
CA ALA A 83 15.75 -9.11 -9.53
C ALA A 83 14.37 -8.45 -9.38
N VAL A 84 14.19 -7.53 -8.42
CA VAL A 84 12.93 -6.78 -8.25
C VAL A 84 12.60 -5.95 -9.50
N PHE A 85 13.63 -5.38 -10.15
CA PHE A 85 13.48 -4.60 -11.39
C PHE A 85 13.50 -5.44 -12.68
N SER A 86 13.68 -6.77 -12.61
CA SER A 86 13.65 -7.63 -13.78
C SER A 86 12.25 -7.67 -14.41
N LYS A 87 12.10 -8.32 -15.57
CA LYS A 87 10.77 -8.53 -16.16
C LYS A 87 9.88 -9.33 -15.20
N GLU A 88 10.42 -10.41 -14.67
CA GLU A 88 9.75 -11.33 -13.75
C GLU A 88 9.35 -10.62 -12.45
N GLY A 89 10.27 -9.86 -11.84
CA GLY A 89 9.99 -9.09 -10.62
C GLY A 89 8.86 -8.08 -10.84
N ARG A 90 8.90 -7.34 -11.95
CA ARG A 90 7.84 -6.40 -12.33
C ARG A 90 6.50 -7.08 -12.60
N ASP A 91 6.51 -8.25 -13.24
CA ASP A 91 5.29 -9.00 -13.51
C ASP A 91 4.64 -9.52 -12.22
N ILE A 92 5.43 -9.97 -11.23
CA ILE A 92 4.95 -10.31 -9.89
C ILE A 92 4.31 -9.09 -9.22
N LEU A 93 5.00 -7.94 -9.21
CA LEU A 93 4.48 -6.71 -8.62
C LEU A 93 3.16 -6.27 -9.27
N ARG A 94 3.06 -6.32 -10.61
CA ARG A 94 1.81 -6.01 -11.33
C ARG A 94 0.67 -6.96 -10.97
N LYS A 95 0.95 -8.26 -10.83
CA LYS A 95 -0.03 -9.27 -10.41
C LYS A 95 -0.69 -8.91 -9.07
N TYR A 96 0.06 -8.30 -8.16
CA TYR A 96 -0.44 -7.84 -6.86
C TYR A 96 -0.95 -6.40 -6.85
N GLY A 97 -1.06 -5.75 -8.02
CA GLY A 97 -1.68 -4.44 -8.17
C GLY A 97 -0.74 -3.24 -8.01
N PHE A 98 0.57 -3.47 -7.91
CA PHE A 98 1.55 -2.38 -7.91
C PHE A 98 1.71 -1.79 -9.32
N ARG A 99 1.89 -0.47 -9.38
CA ARG A 99 2.31 0.23 -10.60
C ARG A 99 3.83 0.32 -10.61
N ILE A 100 4.41 0.01 -11.75
CA ILE A 100 5.85 0.17 -11.96
C ILE A 100 6.09 1.57 -12.51
N PHE A 101 6.98 2.31 -11.86
CA PHE A 101 7.52 3.54 -12.39
C PHE A 101 8.80 3.20 -13.15
N GLU A 102 8.89 3.64 -14.41
CA GLU A 102 10.14 3.60 -15.14
C GLU A 102 11.10 4.64 -14.52
N ARG A 103 12.40 4.33 -14.56
CA ARG A 103 13.43 5.24 -14.09
C ARG A 103 13.64 6.38 -15.07
#